data_AF-A0A1N6T7K9-F1
#
_entry.id   AF-A0A1N6T7K9-F1
#
_cell.length_a   1.000
_cell.length_b   1.000
_cell.length_c   1.000
_cell.angle_alpha   90.00
_cell.angle_beta   90.00
_cell.angle_gamma   90.00
#
_symmetry.space_group_name_H-M   'P 1'
#
loop_
_entity.id
_entity.type
_entity.pdbx_description
1 polymer ?
#
loop_
_entity_poly.entity_id
_entity_poly.type
_entity_poly.pdbx_seq_one_letter_code
_entity_poly.pdbx_strand_id
1 'polypeptide(L)'
;MDTLSILEDINARKHIVSRVEEPVASDLSLRQTVIFRTKIAQLWMEEDFRRGVLPEKIETFSEVHDYMDANEYLMDEFHPVERLRSVLQWNLPFFDFYDQYHIMVASLDKWLSIGRKGMAVDYLEQAD
;
A
#
# COMPACT_ATOMS: atom_id res chain seq x y z
N MET A 1 -21.38 9.40 14.26
CA MET A 1 -19.92 9.61 14.17
C MET A 1 -19.51 8.87 12.93
N ASP A 2 -19.09 9.59 11.91
CA ASP A 2 -18.49 8.96 10.73
C ASP A 2 -17.18 8.31 11.17
N THR A 3 -16.95 7.08 10.74
CA THR A 3 -15.72 6.37 11.09
C THR A 3 -14.57 6.98 10.29
N LEU A 4 -13.53 7.44 10.97
CA LEU A 4 -12.36 8.06 10.35
C LEU A 4 -11.48 7.02 9.65
N SER A 5 -11.14 7.28 8.38
CA SER A 5 -10.17 6.46 7.64
C SER A 5 -8.81 6.46 8.33
N ILE A 6 -8.07 5.35 8.20
CA ILE A 6 -6.67 5.27 8.57
C ILE A 6 -5.85 6.34 7.86
N LEU A 7 -6.19 6.71 6.63
CA LEU A 7 -5.46 7.69 5.83
C LEU A 7 -5.43 9.07 6.48
N GLU A 8 -6.49 9.42 7.19
CA GLU A 8 -6.68 10.67 7.95
C GLU A 8 -6.17 10.57 9.40
N ASP A 9 -5.92 9.36 9.91
CA ASP A 9 -5.44 9.09 11.26
C ASP A 9 -3.92 8.85 11.29
N ILE A 10 -3.15 9.94 11.29
CA ILE A 10 -1.67 9.91 11.28
C ILE A 10 -1.10 9.04 12.42
N ASN A 11 -1.72 9.06 13.60
CA ASN A 11 -1.22 8.29 14.74
C ASN A 11 -1.41 6.78 14.51
N ALA A 12 -2.58 6.37 14.03
CA ALA A 12 -2.81 4.98 13.69
C ALA A 12 -1.97 4.51 12.49
N ARG A 13 -1.75 5.36 11.47
CA ARG A 13 -0.83 5.07 10.36
C ARG A 13 0.56 4.73 10.87
N LYS A 14 1.15 5.62 11.67
CA LYS A 14 2.47 5.43 12.27
C LYS A 14 2.53 4.17 13.14
N HIS A 15 1.47 3.92 13.90
CA HIS A 15 1.38 2.71 14.73
C HIS A 15 1.39 1.43 13.89
N ILE A 16 0.63 1.38 12.79
CA ILE A 16 0.62 0.21 11.90
C ILE A 16 1.98 0.05 11.20
N VAL A 17 2.54 1.14 10.67
CA VAL A 17 3.87 1.11 10.01
C VAL A 17 4.94 0.57 10.93
N SER A 18 4.93 0.94 12.23
CA SER A 18 5.91 0.46 13.21
C SER A 18 5.88 -1.06 13.48
N ARG A 19 4.86 -1.77 12.98
CA ARG A 19 4.75 -3.24 13.07
C ARG A 19 5.44 -3.95 11.92
N VAL A 20 5.83 -3.24 10.87
CA VAL A 20 6.54 -3.79 9.72
C VAL A 20 8.02 -3.52 9.90
N GLU A 21 8.84 -4.55 9.75
CA GLU A 21 10.29 -4.39 9.76
C GLU A 21 10.71 -3.50 8.58
N GLU A 22 11.21 -2.31 8.92
CA GLU A 22 11.75 -1.38 7.93
C GLU A 22 13.04 -1.96 7.34
N PRO A 23 13.19 -1.99 6.01
CA PRO A 23 14.42 -2.45 5.37
C PRO A 23 15.57 -1.51 5.72
N VAL A 24 16.56 -2.02 6.49
CA VAL A 24 17.75 -1.27 6.88
C VAL A 24 18.87 -1.52 5.87
N ALA A 25 19.14 -0.55 4.99
CA ALA A 25 20.37 -0.53 4.20
C ALA A 25 20.67 0.89 3.71
N SER A 26 21.95 1.23 3.58
CA SER A 26 22.43 2.42 2.86
C SER A 26 22.01 2.41 1.38
N ASP A 27 21.68 1.24 0.82
CA ASP A 27 21.23 1.03 -0.55
C ASP A 27 19.95 0.19 -0.60
N LEU A 28 18.84 0.78 -0.15
CA LEU A 28 17.51 0.19 -0.21
C LEU A 28 17.17 -0.12 -1.69
N SER A 29 17.10 -1.41 -2.04
CA SER A 29 16.80 -1.81 -3.41
C SER A 29 15.37 -1.46 -3.79
N LEU A 30 15.12 -1.29 -5.09
CA LEU A 30 13.78 -0.99 -5.59
C LEU A 30 12.78 -2.09 -5.18
N ARG A 31 13.16 -3.36 -5.29
CA ARG A 31 12.33 -4.50 -4.89
C ARG A 31 11.99 -4.48 -3.40
N GLN A 32 12.96 -4.18 -2.52
CA GLN A 32 12.68 -4.04 -1.08
C GLN A 32 11.70 -2.89 -0.81
N THR A 33 11.83 -1.80 -1.56
CA THR A 33 10.95 -0.63 -1.45
C THR A 33 9.51 -0.98 -1.83
N VAL A 34 9.32 -1.66 -2.97
CA VAL A 34 8.02 -2.15 -3.45
C VAL A 34 7.39 -3.10 -2.43
N ILE A 35 8.15 -4.10 -1.96
CA ILE A 35 7.68 -5.06 -0.94
C ILE A 35 7.21 -4.32 0.32
N PHE A 36 7.99 -3.35 0.80
CA PHE A 36 7.63 -2.58 1.99
C PHE A 36 6.34 -1.79 1.78
N ARG A 37 6.24 -1.02 0.68
CA ARG A 37 5.05 -0.21 0.39
C ARG A 37 3.79 -1.04 0.18
N THR A 38 3.88 -2.18 -0.52
CA THR A 38 2.74 -3.09 -0.68
C THR A 38 2.26 -3.63 0.67
N LYS A 39 3.17 -3.99 1.59
CA LYS A 39 2.79 -4.42 2.95
C LYS A 39 2.07 -3.32 3.71
N ILE A 40 2.59 -2.09 3.67
CA ILE A 40 1.95 -0.94 4.34
C ILE A 40 0.57 -0.67 3.76
N ALA A 41 0.43 -0.65 2.43
CA ALA A 41 -0.85 -0.45 1.77
C ALA A 41 -1.88 -1.50 2.20
N GLN A 42 -1.51 -2.78 2.18
CA GLN A 42 -2.38 -3.86 2.66
C GLN A 42 -2.82 -3.63 4.11
N LEU A 43 -1.90 -3.36 5.03
CA LEU A 43 -2.22 -3.21 6.45
C LEU A 43 -3.11 -1.99 6.73
N TRP A 44 -2.91 -0.90 5.99
CA TRP A 44 -3.80 0.26 6.07
C TRP A 44 -5.20 -0.08 5.53
N MET A 45 -5.30 -0.75 4.38
CA MET A 45 -6.60 -1.19 3.85
C MET A 45 -7.31 -2.15 4.81
N GLU A 46 -6.61 -3.12 5.40
CA GLU A 46 -7.14 -4.03 6.41
C GLU A 46 -7.73 -3.29 7.62
N GLU A 47 -7.07 -2.23 8.07
CA GLU A 47 -7.56 -1.39 9.15
C GLU A 47 -8.84 -0.65 8.75
N ASP A 48 -8.95 -0.16 7.51
CA ASP A 48 -10.17 0.50 7.04
C ASP A 48 -11.32 -0.45 6.75
N PHE A 49 -11.06 -1.70 6.36
CA PHE A 49 -12.07 -2.76 6.39
C PHE A 49 -12.54 -3.01 7.83
N ARG A 50 -11.61 -3.17 8.79
CA ARG A 50 -11.93 -3.39 10.21
C ARG A 50 -12.74 -2.26 10.84
N ARG A 51 -12.48 -1.01 10.41
CA ARG A 51 -13.20 0.19 10.83
C ARG A 51 -14.58 0.32 10.15
N GLY A 52 -14.84 -0.44 9.09
CA GLY A 52 -16.05 -0.31 8.28
C GLY A 52 -16.06 0.94 7.39
N VAL A 53 -14.89 1.50 7.11
CA VAL A 53 -14.72 2.61 6.15
C VAL A 53 -14.77 2.04 4.73
N LEU A 54 -14.06 0.94 4.49
CA LEU A 54 -14.18 0.17 3.26
C LEU A 54 -15.20 -0.97 3.44
N PRO A 55 -16.11 -1.21 2.47
CA PRO A 55 -17.03 -2.33 2.54
C PRO A 55 -16.32 -3.67 2.35
N GLU A 56 -16.76 -4.69 3.07
CA GLU A 56 -16.16 -6.04 3.05
C GLU A 56 -16.10 -6.71 1.65
N LYS A 57 -16.90 -6.25 0.69
CA LYS A 57 -17.06 -6.86 -0.65
C LYS A 57 -16.23 -6.20 -1.76
N ILE A 58 -15.20 -5.44 -1.44
CA ILE A 58 -14.25 -4.95 -2.46
C ILE A 58 -13.45 -6.13 -3.04
N GLU A 59 -13.46 -6.25 -4.37
CA GLU A 59 -12.75 -7.30 -5.11
C GLU A 59 -11.58 -6.75 -5.93
N THR A 60 -11.55 -5.44 -6.19
CA THR A 60 -10.46 -4.76 -6.90
C THR A 60 -10.01 -3.49 -6.17
N PHE A 61 -8.75 -3.13 -6.30
CA PHE A 61 -8.15 -1.90 -5.80
C PHE A 61 -8.81 -0.68 -6.44
N SER A 62 -9.24 -0.77 -7.70
CA SER A 62 -9.97 0.32 -8.35
C SER A 62 -11.31 0.63 -7.68
N GLU A 63 -12.04 -0.35 -7.15
CA GLU A 63 -13.30 -0.13 -6.43
C GLU A 63 -13.13 0.70 -5.16
N VAL A 64 -11.93 0.76 -4.59
CA VAL A 64 -11.62 1.62 -3.44
C VAL A 64 -11.83 3.10 -3.79
N HIS A 65 -11.64 3.48 -5.06
CA HIS A 65 -11.87 4.85 -5.55
C HIS A 65 -13.32 5.32 -5.45
N ASP A 66 -14.29 4.42 -5.29
CA ASP A 66 -15.69 4.79 -5.05
C ASP A 66 -15.90 5.35 -3.62
N TYR A 67 -14.93 5.17 -2.72
CA TYR A 67 -15.01 5.56 -1.31
C TYR A 67 -13.96 6.61 -0.91
N MET A 68 -12.75 6.54 -1.48
CA MET A 68 -11.62 7.42 -1.16
C MET A 68 -10.54 7.35 -2.25
N ASP A 69 -9.54 8.23 -2.25
CA ASP A 69 -8.41 8.08 -3.16
C ASP A 69 -7.54 6.87 -2.77
N ALA A 70 -7.73 5.73 -3.45
CA ALA A 70 -7.00 4.50 -3.20
C ALA A 70 -5.48 4.67 -3.29
N ASN A 71 -5.01 5.61 -4.12
CA ASN A 71 -3.59 5.83 -4.34
C ASN A 71 -2.89 6.32 -3.06
N GLU A 72 -3.63 6.94 -2.13
CA GLU A 72 -3.11 7.35 -0.83
C GLU A 72 -2.62 6.16 0.01
N TYR A 73 -3.17 4.96 -0.17
CA TYR A 73 -2.63 3.76 0.50
C TYR A 73 -1.20 3.43 0.07
N LEU A 74 -0.82 3.81 -1.14
CA LEU A 74 0.51 3.58 -1.69
C LEU A 74 1.50 4.69 -1.32
N MET A 75 1.05 5.77 -0.67
CA MET A 75 1.85 6.95 -0.36
C MET A 75 1.93 7.22 1.15
N ASP A 76 3.15 7.36 1.67
CA ASP A 76 3.41 7.84 3.03
C ASP A 76 4.34 9.05 3.01
N GLU A 77 3.80 10.21 2.69
CA GLU A 77 4.56 11.47 2.60
C GLU A 77 5.32 11.83 3.89
N PHE A 78 4.88 11.28 5.03
CA PHE A 78 5.47 11.53 6.35
C PHE A 78 6.60 10.58 6.72
N HIS A 79 6.90 9.57 5.89
CA HIS A 79 7.96 8.61 6.21
C HIS A 79 9.33 9.33 6.28
N PRO A 80 10.19 9.09 7.28
CA PRO A 80 11.47 9.81 7.39
C PRO A 80 12.44 9.48 6.24
N VAL A 81 12.39 8.25 5.72
CA VAL A 81 13.18 7.80 4.56
C VAL A 81 12.44 8.10 3.26
N GLU A 82 13.01 8.96 2.41
CA GLU A 82 12.42 9.42 1.14
C GLU A 82 11.99 8.25 0.23
N ARG A 83 12.87 7.26 0.10
CA ARG A 83 12.59 6.07 -0.72
C ARG A 83 11.44 5.22 -0.18
N LEU A 84 11.02 5.36 1.07
CA LEU A 84 9.89 4.62 1.63
C LEU A 84 8.59 5.45 1.67
N ARG A 85 8.61 6.70 1.20
CA ARG A 85 7.44 7.58 1.18
C ARG A 85 6.46 7.21 0.07
N SER A 86 6.78 7.58 -1.16
CA SER A 86 5.93 7.42 -2.34
C SER A 86 6.78 7.08 -3.54
N VAL A 87 6.22 6.30 -4.47
CA VAL A 87 6.86 5.95 -5.74
C VAL A 87 7.27 7.18 -6.55
N LEU A 88 6.59 8.32 -6.34
CA LEU A 88 6.92 9.62 -6.94
C LEU A 88 8.27 10.19 -6.46
N GLN A 89 8.81 9.70 -5.35
CA GLN A 89 10.06 10.15 -4.74
C GLN A 89 11.21 9.16 -4.92
N TRP A 90 11.03 8.10 -5.71
CA TRP A 90 12.06 7.07 -5.92
C TRP A 90 13.10 7.45 -6.98
N ASN A 91 13.00 8.63 -7.58
CA ASN A 91 13.87 9.13 -8.66
C ASN A 91 14.02 8.09 -9.80
N LEU A 92 12.89 7.64 -10.32
CA LEU A 92 12.82 6.68 -11.43
C LEU A 92 12.42 7.36 -12.74
N PRO A 93 12.88 6.86 -13.89
CA PRO A 93 12.26 7.15 -15.18
C PRO A 93 10.75 6.87 -15.15
N PHE A 94 9.97 7.62 -15.95
CA PHE A 94 8.50 7.52 -15.93
C PHE A 94 7.97 6.09 -16.15
N PHE A 95 8.55 5.34 -17.08
CA PHE A 95 8.13 3.95 -17.33
C PHE A 95 8.45 3.04 -16.15
N ASP A 96 9.66 3.12 -15.58
CA ASP A 96 10.04 2.32 -14.40
C ASP A 96 9.15 2.65 -13.19
N PHE A 97 8.83 3.95 -12.99
CA PHE A 97 7.85 4.41 -12.01
C PHE A 97 6.49 3.72 -12.20
N TYR A 98 5.98 3.74 -13.44
CA TYR A 98 4.66 3.21 -13.77
C TYR A 98 4.62 1.70 -13.56
N ASP A 99 5.69 0.99 -13.94
CA ASP A 99 5.81 -0.45 -13.74
C ASP A 99 5.78 -0.81 -12.26
N GLN A 100 6.53 -0.09 -11.41
CA GLN A 100 6.51 -0.38 -9.97
C GLN A 100 5.15 -0.08 -9.35
N TYR A 101 4.50 0.99 -9.78
CA TYR A 101 3.15 1.33 -9.35
C TYR A 101 2.16 0.22 -9.73
N HIS A 102 2.20 -0.21 -10.99
CA HIS A 102 1.34 -1.26 -11.52
C HIS A 102 1.55 -2.58 -10.80
N ILE A 103 2.79 -2.97 -10.52
CA ILE A 103 3.12 -4.19 -9.75
C ILE A 103 2.48 -4.14 -8.35
N MET A 104 2.55 -3.00 -7.65
CA MET A 104 1.91 -2.86 -6.33
C MET A 104 0.38 -2.98 -6.45
N VAL A 105 -0.25 -2.30 -7.40
CA VAL A 105 -1.71 -2.35 -7.62
C VAL A 105 -2.16 -3.75 -7.99
N ALA A 106 -1.51 -4.40 -8.95
CA ALA A 106 -1.86 -5.75 -9.38
C ALA A 106 -1.75 -6.78 -8.24
N SER A 107 -0.75 -6.60 -7.36
CA SER A 107 -0.60 -7.45 -6.17
C SER A 107 -1.73 -7.26 -5.15
N LEU A 108 -2.22 -6.02 -4.97
CA LEU A 108 -3.35 -5.70 -4.11
C LEU A 108 -4.68 -6.16 -4.70
N ASP A 109 -4.88 -5.98 -6.02
CA ASP A 109 -6.00 -6.55 -6.77
C ASP A 109 -6.08 -8.06 -6.59
N LYS A 110 -4.94 -8.75 -6.74
CA LYS A 110 -4.90 -10.20 -6.58
C LYS A 110 -5.28 -10.62 -5.16
N TRP A 111 -4.79 -9.90 -4.15
CA TRP A 111 -5.14 -10.14 -2.75
C TRP A 111 -6.64 -9.90 -2.47
N LEU A 112 -7.23 -8.83 -3.02
CA LEU A 112 -8.65 -8.51 -2.86
C LEU A 112 -9.54 -9.57 -3.52
N SER A 113 -9.28 -9.89 -4.79
CA SER A 113 -10.08 -10.84 -5.59
C SER A 113 -10.13 -12.27 -5.03
N ILE A 114 -9.13 -12.69 -4.24
CA ILE A 114 -9.14 -14.01 -3.57
C ILE A 114 -9.74 -13.97 -2.15
N GLY A 115 -10.33 -12.84 -1.77
CA GLY A 115 -10.96 -12.61 -0.47
C GLY A 115 -9.97 -12.28 0.63
N ARG A 116 -8.98 -11.43 0.35
CA ARG A 116 -7.98 -10.90 1.31
C ARG A 116 -7.18 -12.00 2.04
N LYS A 117 -6.87 -13.10 1.35
CA LYS A 117 -6.11 -14.22 1.92
C LYS A 117 -4.60 -14.01 1.75
N GLY A 118 -3.82 -14.26 2.80
CA GLY A 118 -2.36 -14.15 2.75
C GLY A 118 -1.89 -12.70 2.69
N MET A 119 -0.68 -12.48 2.16
CA MET A 119 -0.11 -11.15 1.98
C MET A 119 -0.13 -10.75 0.50
N ALA A 120 -0.47 -9.49 0.20
CA ALA A 120 -0.43 -8.94 -1.15
C ALA A 120 0.96 -9.09 -1.80
N VAL A 121 2.04 -9.00 -1.00
CA VAL A 121 3.41 -9.21 -1.50
C VAL A 121 3.67 -10.59 -2.07
N ASP A 122 2.87 -11.60 -1.72
CA ASP A 122 2.99 -12.95 -2.25
C ASP A 122 2.57 -13.02 -3.73
N TYR A 123 1.95 -11.95 -4.26
CA TYR A 123 1.45 -11.83 -5.63
C TYR A 123 2.26 -10.87 -6.51
N LEU A 124 3.38 -10.31 -6.02
CA LEU A 124 4.19 -9.35 -6.77
C LEU A 124 4.79 -9.89 -8.07
N GLU A 125 5.01 -11.21 -8.18
CA GLU A 125 5.59 -11.86 -9.38
C GLU A 125 4.53 -12.41 -10.34
N GLN A 126 3.23 -12.27 -10.03
CA GLN A 126 2.13 -12.83 -10.84
C GLN A 126 1.41 -11.76 -11.68
N ALA A 127 1.92 -10.53 -11.70
CA ALA A 127 1.43 -9.45 -12.54
C ALA A 127 2.11 -9.53 -13.92
N ASP A 128 1.64 -10.48 -14.74
CA ASP A 128 1.95 -10.57 -16.17
C ASP A 128 0.90 -9.81 -17.01
#